data_AF-A0A6A6JDS9-F1
#
_entry.id   AF-A0A6A6JDS9-F1
#
_cell.length_a   1.000
_cell.length_b   1.000
_cell.length_c   1.000
_cell.angle_alpha   90.00
_cell.angle_beta   90.00
_cell.angle_gamma   90.00
#
_symmetry.space_group_name_H-M   'P 1'
#
loop_
_entity.id
_entity.type
_entity.pdbx_description
1 polymer ?
#
loop_
_entity_poly.entity_id
_entity_poly.type
_entity_poly.pdbx_seq_one_letter_code
_entity_poly.pdbx_strand_id
1 'polypeptide(L)'
;MFHILLLCVLAAAQSVSPPPPPPSGPNLGYRKLWDLQNMFWTRFKYPNNVAEAMSLNSTIFSENVQGRVSDTRNFEGRELNTEYIFGLFIPSESVSVIGRPGDYEILQFAANQNIAAATTRVQFTFPSFKNLSFPVVIDTWLTWNENDEITQYDVVFRWFGYLLQTLLAAGGDGTPEENAHHAAQAIATSICKKHEKFCTGTNKQYDSFDQCFKFLTQDIRVGQSFELGMDTLLCRNVHEVMVAFRPEVHCSHIGPTGGGMCDDTISYQTKASEEYFTNSAWIPSANDL
;
A
#
# COMPACT_ATOMS: atom_id res chain seq x y z
N MET A 1 53.11 -26.28 -41.29
CA MET A 1 52.41 -25.03 -41.62
C MET A 1 50.94 -25.22 -41.28
N PHE A 2 50.52 -24.78 -40.09
CA PHE A 2 49.11 -24.76 -39.68
C PHE A 2 48.69 -23.29 -39.59
N HIS A 3 47.69 -22.88 -40.37
CA HIS A 3 47.05 -21.58 -40.25
C HIS A 3 45.78 -21.73 -39.42
N ILE A 4 45.75 -21.06 -38.26
CA ILE A 4 44.57 -20.90 -37.42
C ILE A 4 43.82 -19.66 -37.96
N LEU A 5 42.63 -19.88 -38.50
CA LEU A 5 41.70 -18.82 -38.90
C LEU A 5 40.92 -18.38 -37.65
N LEU A 6 41.17 -17.16 -37.17
CA LEU A 6 40.42 -16.56 -36.07
C LEU A 6 39.17 -15.87 -36.64
N LEU A 7 37.99 -16.47 -36.43
CA LEU A 7 36.70 -15.86 -36.75
C LEU A 7 36.27 -14.94 -35.59
N CYS A 8 36.40 -13.63 -35.78
CA CYS A 8 35.78 -12.64 -34.90
C CYS A 8 34.27 -12.61 -35.12
N VAL A 9 33.50 -13.09 -34.14
CA VAL A 9 32.05 -12.85 -34.06
C VAL A 9 31.85 -11.46 -33.46
N LEU A 10 31.51 -10.48 -34.29
CA LEU A 10 31.02 -9.18 -33.84
C LEU A 10 29.60 -9.35 -33.30
N ALA A 11 29.46 -9.35 -31.97
CA ALA A 11 28.16 -9.21 -31.33
C ALA A 11 27.66 -7.77 -31.56
N ALA A 12 26.67 -7.61 -32.44
CA ALA A 12 25.97 -6.36 -32.59
C ALA A 12 25.12 -6.12 -31.34
N ALA A 13 25.60 -5.26 -30.44
CA ALA A 13 24.79 -4.72 -29.36
C ALA A 13 23.68 -3.86 -30.00
N GLN A 14 22.45 -4.37 -30.01
CA GLN A 14 21.29 -3.55 -30.33
C GLN A 14 21.15 -2.52 -29.21
N SER A 15 21.44 -1.25 -29.53
CA SER A 15 21.13 -0.13 -28.64
C SER A 15 19.62 -0.01 -28.53
N VAL A 16 19.05 -0.57 -27.46
CA VAL A 16 17.67 -0.27 -27.08
C VAL A 16 17.68 1.20 -26.64
N SER A 17 17.04 2.08 -27.42
CA SER A 17 16.85 3.47 -27.02
C SER A 17 16.04 3.50 -25.71
N PRO A 18 16.41 4.32 -24.72
CA PRO A 18 15.62 4.45 -23.51
C PRO A 18 14.19 4.90 -23.86
N PRO A 19 13.19 4.49 -23.06
CA PRO A 19 11.82 4.96 -23.24
C PRO A 19 11.76 6.50 -23.20
N PRO A 20 10.82 7.12 -23.94
CA PRO A 20 10.63 8.57 -23.88
C PRO A 20 10.31 8.99 -22.44
N PRO A 21 10.78 10.18 -22.00
CA PRO A 21 10.46 10.68 -20.67
C PRO A 21 8.94 10.88 -20.52
N PRO A 22 8.40 10.71 -19.30
CA PRO A 22 6.99 10.97 -19.04
C PRO A 22 6.63 12.42 -19.39
N PRO A 23 5.37 12.68 -19.79
CA PRO A 23 4.95 14.02 -20.19
C PRO A 23 5.07 15.02 -19.04
N SER A 24 5.32 16.29 -19.37
CA SER A 24 5.24 17.39 -18.42
C SER A 24 3.79 17.57 -17.97
N GLY A 25 3.56 17.68 -16.67
CA GLY A 25 2.24 17.90 -16.10
C GLY A 25 1.74 19.35 -16.25
N PRO A 26 0.43 19.61 -16.01
CA PRO A 26 -0.13 20.95 -16.07
C PRO A 26 0.45 21.87 -14.99
N ASN A 27 0.48 23.19 -15.21
CA ASN A 27 0.82 24.12 -14.14
C ASN A 27 -0.45 24.53 -13.37
N LEU A 28 -0.68 23.88 -12.22
CA LEU A 28 -1.86 24.11 -11.38
C LEU A 28 -1.65 25.24 -10.36
N GLY A 29 -0.40 25.55 -10.04
CA GLY A 29 -0.02 26.59 -9.10
C GLY A 29 -0.16 26.19 -7.62
N TYR A 30 0.61 26.86 -6.76
CA TYR A 30 0.75 26.53 -5.34
C TYR A 30 -0.58 26.47 -4.59
N ARG A 31 -1.45 27.47 -4.78
CA ARG A 31 -2.71 27.58 -4.02
C ARG A 31 -3.65 26.42 -4.33
N LYS A 32 -3.82 26.10 -5.62
CA LYS A 32 -4.69 25.01 -6.05
C LYS A 32 -4.18 23.67 -5.52
N LEU A 33 -2.88 23.42 -5.62
CA LEU A 33 -2.26 22.20 -5.09
C LEU A 33 -2.42 22.07 -3.57
N TRP A 34 -2.30 23.17 -2.82
CA TRP A 34 -2.57 23.19 -1.38
C TRP A 34 -4.03 22.81 -1.07
N ASP A 35 -4.98 23.34 -1.83
CA ASP A 35 -6.41 23.03 -1.67
C ASP A 35 -6.71 21.57 -2.03
N LEU A 36 -6.09 21.03 -3.08
CA LEU A 36 -6.19 19.62 -3.48
C LEU A 36 -5.60 18.67 -2.44
N GLN A 37 -4.45 19.01 -1.86
CA GLN A 37 -3.85 18.24 -0.76
C GLN A 37 -4.77 18.17 0.46
N ASN A 38 -5.39 19.29 0.83
CA ASN A 38 -6.35 19.34 1.94
C ASN A 38 -7.64 18.57 1.62
N MET A 39 -8.11 18.66 0.38
CA MET A 39 -9.27 17.90 -0.09
C MET A 39 -9.03 16.39 0.06
N PHE A 40 -7.86 15.89 -0.37
CA PHE A 40 -7.51 14.48 -0.20
C PHE A 40 -7.58 14.05 1.27
N TRP A 41 -6.90 14.77 2.18
CA TRP A 41 -6.89 14.41 3.59
C TRP A 41 -8.25 14.51 4.26
N THR A 42 -9.07 15.49 3.84
CA THR A 42 -10.45 15.61 4.30
C THR A 42 -11.28 14.39 3.91
N ARG A 43 -11.09 13.85 2.70
CA ARG A 43 -11.78 12.65 2.23
C ARG A 43 -11.21 11.36 2.83
N PHE A 44 -9.90 11.30 3.09
CA PHE A 44 -9.24 10.16 3.72
C PHE A 44 -9.63 9.97 5.19
N LYS A 45 -9.94 11.06 5.90
CA LYS A 45 -10.39 11.02 7.30
C LYS A 45 -11.73 10.27 7.45
N TYR A 46 -11.87 9.49 8.53
CA TYR A 46 -13.15 8.92 8.94
C TYR A 46 -14.11 9.98 9.50
N PRO A 47 -15.42 9.95 9.16
CA PRO A 47 -16.12 8.93 8.37
C PRO A 47 -16.17 9.19 6.85
N ASN A 48 -15.51 10.23 6.35
CA ASN A 48 -15.61 10.63 4.94
C ASN A 48 -15.08 9.55 3.99
N ASN A 49 -14.06 8.80 4.40
CA ASN A 49 -13.48 7.72 3.61
C ASN A 49 -14.45 6.58 3.30
N VAL A 50 -15.51 6.40 4.11
CA VAL A 50 -16.50 5.34 3.88
C VAL A 50 -17.24 5.54 2.57
N ALA A 51 -17.61 6.78 2.24
CA ALA A 51 -18.31 7.08 0.99
C ALA A 51 -17.41 6.84 -0.23
N GLU A 52 -16.12 7.20 -0.12
CA GLU A 52 -15.15 6.96 -1.18
C GLU A 52 -14.87 5.46 -1.37
N ALA A 53 -14.71 4.70 -0.29
CA ALA A 53 -14.51 3.25 -0.34
C ALA A 53 -15.68 2.50 -1.02
N MET A 54 -16.91 3.00 -0.87
CA MET A 54 -18.10 2.42 -1.49
C MET A 54 -18.29 2.87 -2.94
N SER A 55 -17.52 3.86 -3.41
CA SER A 55 -17.60 4.38 -4.76
C SER A 55 -16.58 3.67 -5.65
N LEU A 56 -17.02 2.73 -6.49
CA LEU A 56 -16.15 2.08 -7.48
C LEU A 56 -15.52 3.08 -8.47
N ASN A 57 -16.12 4.27 -8.63
CA ASN A 57 -15.66 5.36 -9.49
C ASN A 57 -15.31 6.61 -8.68
N SER A 58 -14.43 6.51 -7.67
CA SER A 58 -13.97 7.71 -6.96
C SER A 58 -13.43 8.74 -7.96
N THR A 59 -13.90 9.99 -7.83
CA THR A 59 -13.43 11.11 -8.65
C THR A 59 -12.12 11.69 -8.13
N ILE A 60 -11.51 11.08 -7.11
CA ILE A 60 -10.24 11.53 -6.54
C ILE A 60 -9.07 11.08 -7.41
N PHE A 61 -9.19 9.92 -8.05
CA PHE A 61 -8.12 9.30 -8.81
C PHE A 61 -8.44 9.31 -10.30
N SER A 62 -7.42 9.56 -11.14
CA SER A 62 -7.55 9.35 -12.58
C SER A 62 -7.78 7.88 -12.88
N GLU A 63 -8.36 7.57 -14.03
CA GLU A 63 -8.67 6.18 -14.41
C GLU A 63 -7.42 5.28 -14.38
N ASN A 64 -6.30 5.81 -14.87
CA ASN A 64 -5.00 5.14 -14.98
C ASN A 64 -4.04 5.48 -13.82
N VAL A 65 -4.53 5.88 -12.64
CA VAL A 65 -3.66 6.29 -11.53
C VAL A 65 -2.61 5.23 -11.19
N GLN A 66 -1.40 5.68 -10.86
CA GLN A 66 -0.30 4.84 -10.40
C GLN A 66 0.04 5.19 -8.94
N GLY A 67 -0.23 4.28 -8.02
CA GLY A 67 0.04 4.45 -6.60
C GLY A 67 1.18 3.58 -6.11
N ARG A 68 2.02 4.09 -5.22
CA ARG A 68 2.99 3.30 -4.44
C ARG A 68 2.91 3.66 -2.96
N VAL A 69 2.95 2.63 -2.11
CA VAL A 69 3.07 2.77 -0.66
C VAL A 69 4.29 1.97 -0.22
N SER A 70 5.25 2.62 0.44
CA SER A 70 6.58 2.06 0.73
C SER A 70 6.58 0.67 1.35
N ASP A 71 5.67 0.44 2.29
CA ASP A 71 5.65 -0.76 3.12
C ASP A 71 4.84 -1.92 2.50
N THR A 72 4.12 -1.68 1.40
CA THR A 72 3.26 -2.66 0.73
C THR A 72 3.71 -2.95 -0.72
N ARG A 73 2.92 -2.53 -1.71
CA ARG A 73 3.05 -2.77 -3.16
C ARG A 73 2.64 -1.53 -3.97
N ASN A 74 2.69 -1.71 -5.28
CA ASN A 74 2.18 -0.78 -6.27
C ASN A 74 0.70 -1.07 -6.55
N PHE A 75 -0.06 -0.01 -6.82
CA PHE A 75 -1.49 -0.03 -7.08
C PHE A 75 -1.77 0.62 -8.42
N GLU A 76 -2.32 -0.13 -9.37
CA GLU A 76 -2.59 0.35 -10.72
C GLU A 76 -4.10 0.51 -10.94
N GLY A 77 -4.49 1.67 -11.47
CA GLY A 77 -5.86 1.97 -11.85
C GLY A 77 -6.75 2.40 -10.69
N ARG A 78 -7.80 3.16 -11.04
CA ARG A 78 -8.70 3.81 -10.07
C ARG A 78 -9.31 2.86 -9.06
N GLU A 79 -9.74 1.69 -9.51
CA GLU A 79 -10.49 0.73 -8.69
C GLU A 79 -9.65 0.23 -7.50
N LEU A 80 -8.44 -0.28 -7.79
CA LEU A 80 -7.52 -0.73 -6.74
C LEU A 80 -7.11 0.42 -5.82
N ASN A 81 -6.76 1.58 -6.37
CA ASN A 81 -6.36 2.72 -5.54
C ASN A 81 -7.49 3.18 -4.62
N THR A 82 -8.74 3.20 -5.10
CA THR A 82 -9.90 3.54 -4.26
C THR A 82 -10.11 2.53 -3.13
N GLU A 83 -10.04 1.25 -3.46
CA GLU A 83 -10.23 0.16 -2.50
C GLU A 83 -9.16 0.15 -1.40
N TYR A 84 -7.88 0.29 -1.75
CA TYR A 84 -6.80 0.24 -0.77
C TYR A 84 -6.63 1.56 0.01
N ILE A 85 -6.78 2.72 -0.63
CA ILE A 85 -6.56 4.01 0.04
C ILE A 85 -7.74 4.41 0.93
N PHE A 86 -8.97 4.03 0.57
CA PHE A 86 -10.14 4.35 1.41
C PHE A 86 -10.67 3.14 2.15
N GLY A 87 -10.84 2.00 1.45
CA GLY A 87 -11.45 0.79 1.98
C GLY A 87 -10.66 0.11 3.09
N LEU A 88 -9.33 0.18 3.08
CA LEU A 88 -8.50 -0.40 4.14
C LEU A 88 -8.73 0.29 5.50
N PHE A 89 -9.17 1.55 5.50
CA PHE A 89 -9.25 2.41 6.67
C PHE A 89 -10.67 2.62 7.20
N ILE A 90 -11.65 1.89 6.67
CA ILE A 90 -13.04 1.90 7.17
C ILE A 90 -13.19 0.95 8.36
N PRO A 91 -14.27 1.06 9.15
CA PRO A 91 -14.51 0.14 10.27
C PRO A 91 -14.58 -1.33 9.80
N SER A 92 -13.85 -2.19 10.50
CA SER A 92 -13.86 -3.64 10.27
C SER A 92 -13.94 -4.39 11.61
N GLU A 93 -14.50 -5.59 11.57
CA GLU A 93 -14.48 -6.55 12.69
C GLU A 93 -13.16 -7.31 12.82
N SER A 94 -12.20 -7.06 11.92
CA SER A 94 -10.90 -7.73 11.93
C SER A 94 -10.01 -7.26 13.09
N VAL A 95 -9.14 -8.16 13.57
CA VAL A 95 -8.03 -7.80 14.45
C VAL A 95 -6.91 -7.26 13.57
N SER A 96 -6.77 -5.94 13.45
CA SER A 96 -5.86 -5.32 12.48
C SER A 96 -4.88 -4.32 13.09
N VAL A 97 -3.66 -4.33 12.57
CA VAL A 97 -2.66 -3.27 12.80
C VAL A 97 -2.97 -2.00 12.02
N ILE A 98 -3.96 -2.03 11.13
CA ILE A 98 -4.44 -0.85 10.42
C ILE A 98 -5.42 -0.09 11.29
N GLY A 99 -5.08 1.16 11.59
CA GLY A 99 -5.93 2.06 12.34
C GLY A 99 -6.91 2.82 11.47
N ARG A 100 -7.72 3.65 12.12
CA ARG A 100 -8.70 4.54 11.50
C ARG A 100 -8.19 5.97 11.51
N PRO A 101 -8.11 6.66 10.36
CA PRO A 101 -7.63 8.03 10.27
C PRO A 101 -8.67 9.01 10.83
N GLY A 102 -8.20 9.94 11.66
CA GLY A 102 -8.96 11.02 12.27
C GLY A 102 -8.48 12.38 11.78
N ASP A 103 -8.41 13.35 12.70
CA ASP A 103 -7.93 14.70 12.39
C ASP A 103 -6.49 14.69 11.84
N TYR A 104 -6.20 15.64 10.97
CA TYR A 104 -4.90 15.76 10.32
C TYR A 104 -4.37 17.20 10.36
N GLU A 105 -3.06 17.32 10.22
CA GLU A 105 -2.33 18.58 10.12
C GLU A 105 -1.20 18.42 9.10
N ILE A 106 -1.18 19.26 8.07
CA ILE A 106 -0.07 19.33 7.12
C ILE A 106 1.06 20.16 7.76
N LEU A 107 2.18 19.50 8.06
CA LEU A 107 3.33 20.09 8.75
C LEU A 107 4.31 20.78 7.79
N GLN A 108 4.46 20.20 6.60
CA GLN A 108 5.37 20.67 5.57
C GLN A 108 4.67 20.52 4.22
N PHE A 109 4.84 21.50 3.33
CA PHE A 109 4.25 21.45 2.00
C PHE A 109 5.13 22.18 0.99
N ALA A 110 5.35 21.54 -0.14
CA ALA A 110 5.98 22.09 -1.32
C ALA A 110 5.12 21.77 -2.54
N ALA A 111 5.06 22.70 -3.49
CA ALA A 111 4.27 22.54 -4.70
C ALA A 111 4.94 23.23 -5.89
N ASN A 112 4.93 22.58 -7.05
CA ASN A 112 5.44 23.09 -8.31
C ASN A 112 4.75 22.37 -9.48
N GLN A 113 4.37 23.09 -10.54
CA GLN A 113 3.58 22.57 -11.67
C GLN A 113 2.30 21.85 -11.21
N ASN A 114 2.23 20.54 -11.40
CA ASN A 114 1.16 19.67 -10.92
C ASN A 114 1.59 18.76 -9.76
N ILE A 115 2.76 19.00 -9.18
CA ILE A 115 3.36 18.15 -8.14
C ILE A 115 3.20 18.85 -6.80
N ALA A 116 2.81 18.09 -5.80
CA ALA A 116 2.90 18.52 -4.41
C ALA A 116 3.48 17.41 -3.55
N ALA A 117 4.32 17.85 -2.61
CA ALA A 117 4.90 17.02 -1.59
C ALA A 117 4.50 17.55 -0.23
N ALA A 118 4.03 16.67 0.65
CA ALA A 118 3.56 17.05 1.97
C ALA A 118 3.96 16.04 3.04
N THR A 119 4.41 16.56 4.19
CA THR A 119 4.49 15.79 5.44
C THR A 119 3.24 16.07 6.24
N THR A 120 2.43 15.06 6.50
CA THR A 120 1.14 15.21 7.21
C THR A 120 1.12 14.34 8.45
N ARG A 121 0.72 14.92 9.58
CA ARG A 121 0.42 14.17 10.79
C ARG A 121 -1.07 13.89 10.85
N VAL A 122 -1.43 12.63 10.99
CA VAL A 122 -2.82 12.17 11.07
C VAL A 122 -3.00 11.43 12.39
N GLN A 123 -4.05 11.74 13.13
CA GLN A 123 -4.38 11.02 14.34
C GLN A 123 -5.04 9.69 13.96
N PHE A 124 -4.44 8.56 14.32
CA PHE A 124 -5.03 7.24 14.08
C PHE A 124 -5.56 6.64 15.38
N THR A 125 -6.72 6.00 15.30
CA THR A 125 -7.26 5.14 16.37
C THR A 125 -7.16 3.68 15.95
N PHE A 126 -6.68 2.80 16.83
CA PHE A 126 -6.47 1.37 16.57
C PHE A 126 -7.46 0.54 17.39
N PRO A 127 -8.64 0.17 16.84
CA PRO A 127 -9.70 -0.48 17.61
C PRO A 127 -9.28 -1.81 18.21
N SER A 128 -8.52 -2.61 17.45
CA SER A 128 -8.02 -3.92 17.87
C SER A 128 -7.03 -3.88 19.03
N PHE A 129 -6.48 -2.69 19.33
CA PHE A 129 -5.51 -2.46 20.40
C PHE A 129 -6.11 -1.54 21.46
N LYS A 130 -7.26 -1.93 22.03
CA LYS A 130 -7.97 -1.19 23.11
C LYS A 130 -8.29 0.27 22.75
N ASN A 131 -8.53 0.55 21.47
CA ASN A 131 -8.74 1.90 20.93
C ASN A 131 -7.57 2.87 21.23
N LEU A 132 -6.34 2.37 21.29
CA LEU A 132 -5.16 3.23 21.38
C LEU A 132 -5.16 4.25 20.24
N SER A 133 -4.67 5.45 20.54
CA SER A 133 -4.67 6.57 19.60
C SER A 133 -3.27 7.14 19.50
N PHE A 134 -2.69 7.13 18.30
CA PHE A 134 -1.33 7.61 18.04
C PHE A 134 -1.29 8.54 16.81
N PRO A 135 -0.48 9.61 16.84
CA PRO A 135 -0.18 10.38 15.65
C PRO A 135 0.69 9.54 14.70
N VAL A 136 0.27 9.45 13.44
CA VAL A 136 1.01 8.81 12.35
C VAL A 136 1.46 9.91 11.40
N VAL A 137 2.74 9.88 11.02
CA VAL A 137 3.31 10.87 10.09
C VAL A 137 3.47 10.23 8.73
N ILE A 138 2.85 10.83 7.72
CA ILE A 138 2.76 10.31 6.36
C ILE A 138 3.35 11.35 5.42
N ASP A 139 4.36 10.94 4.65
CA ASP A 139 4.88 11.72 3.55
C ASP A 139 4.17 11.31 2.27
N THR A 140 3.77 12.31 1.48
CA THR A 140 3.10 12.10 0.21
C THR A 140 3.82 12.90 -0.86
N TRP A 141 4.07 12.27 -2.00
CA TRP A 141 4.30 12.91 -3.29
C TRP A 141 3.12 12.60 -4.17
N LEU A 142 2.50 13.61 -4.74
CA LEU A 142 1.25 13.51 -5.48
C LEU A 142 1.37 14.34 -6.75
N THR A 143 0.82 13.84 -7.85
CA THR A 143 0.58 14.66 -9.04
C THR A 143 -0.90 14.72 -9.39
N TRP A 144 -1.33 15.84 -9.96
CA TRP A 144 -2.72 16.06 -10.37
C TRP A 144 -2.85 16.33 -11.87
N ASN A 145 -4.01 16.05 -12.43
CA ASN A 145 -4.38 16.51 -13.78
C ASN A 145 -5.26 17.77 -13.72
N GLU A 146 -5.67 18.27 -14.89
CA GLU A 146 -6.56 19.45 -15.00
C GLU A 146 -7.97 19.21 -14.45
N ASN A 147 -8.37 17.94 -14.30
CA ASN A 147 -9.65 17.52 -13.72
C ASN A 147 -9.59 17.38 -12.19
N ASP A 148 -8.51 17.82 -11.55
CA ASP A 148 -8.30 17.76 -10.10
C ASP A 148 -8.15 16.34 -9.54
N GLU A 149 -7.85 15.37 -10.41
CA GLU A 149 -7.65 13.97 -10.06
C GLU A 149 -6.16 13.68 -9.80
N ILE A 150 -5.87 12.86 -8.79
CA ILE A 150 -4.55 12.30 -8.55
C ILE A 150 -4.20 11.34 -9.68
N THR A 151 -3.07 11.57 -10.34
CA THR A 151 -2.58 10.78 -11.47
C THR A 151 -1.48 9.81 -11.07
N GLN A 152 -0.67 10.15 -10.08
CA GLN A 152 0.26 9.23 -9.45
C GLN A 152 0.59 9.70 -8.04
N TYR A 153 0.95 8.75 -7.17
CA TYR A 153 1.37 9.05 -5.81
C TYR A 153 2.45 8.10 -5.30
N ASP A 154 3.32 8.62 -4.44
CA ASP A 154 4.30 7.87 -3.67
C ASP A 154 4.18 8.23 -2.19
N VAL A 155 3.96 7.23 -1.35
CA VAL A 155 3.60 7.41 0.07
C VAL A 155 4.56 6.67 0.98
N VAL A 156 5.01 7.35 2.03
CA VAL A 156 5.85 6.77 3.08
C VAL A 156 5.24 7.00 4.45
N PHE A 157 5.09 5.94 5.23
CA PHE A 157 4.72 6.04 6.64
C PHE A 157 5.99 6.17 7.51
N ARG A 158 6.24 7.37 8.03
CA ARG A 158 7.44 7.60 8.86
C ARG A 158 7.37 6.78 10.15
N TRP A 159 8.46 6.08 10.43
CA TRP A 159 8.63 5.27 11.64
C TRP A 159 7.56 4.20 11.82
N PHE A 160 6.98 3.68 10.73
CA PHE A 160 5.96 2.64 10.80
C PHE A 160 6.42 1.43 11.62
N GLY A 161 7.71 1.05 11.54
CA GLY A 161 8.26 -0.02 12.36
C GLY A 161 8.18 0.24 13.87
N TYR A 162 8.36 1.49 14.30
CA TYR A 162 8.23 1.83 15.72
C TYR A 162 6.77 1.83 16.17
N LEU A 163 5.86 2.32 15.32
CA LEU A 163 4.42 2.22 15.58
C LEU A 163 3.97 0.76 15.68
N LEU A 164 4.39 -0.09 14.76
CA LEU A 164 4.05 -1.51 14.74
C LEU A 164 4.52 -2.22 16.02
N GLN A 165 5.78 -2.02 16.43
CA GLN A 165 6.31 -2.56 17.68
C GLN A 165 5.49 -2.07 18.89
N THR A 166 5.15 -0.78 18.92
CA THR A 166 4.34 -0.18 19.98
C THR A 166 2.97 -0.84 20.09
N LEU A 167 2.29 -1.06 18.96
CA LEU A 167 0.97 -1.71 18.94
C LEU A 167 1.05 -3.17 19.39
N LEU A 168 1.98 -3.94 18.83
CA LEU A 168 2.15 -5.36 19.16
C LEU A 168 2.51 -5.57 20.65
N ALA A 169 3.25 -4.64 21.25
CA ALA A 169 3.61 -4.71 22.67
C ALA A 169 2.48 -4.28 23.62
N ALA A 170 1.47 -3.53 23.17
CA ALA A 170 0.46 -2.92 24.05
C ALA A 170 -0.70 -3.86 24.47
N GLY A 171 -0.68 -5.12 24.04
CA GLY A 171 -1.81 -6.04 24.12
C GLY A 171 -2.13 -6.62 25.51
N GLY A 172 -1.18 -6.69 26.44
CA GLY A 172 -1.37 -7.44 27.69
C GLY A 172 -0.39 -7.11 28.82
N ASP A 173 -0.55 -7.82 29.94
CA ASP A 173 0.26 -7.64 31.16
C ASP A 173 1.60 -8.41 31.12
N GLY A 174 1.90 -9.09 30.01
CA GLY A 174 3.12 -9.87 29.78
C GLY A 174 4.29 -9.05 29.23
N THR A 175 5.38 -9.73 28.84
CA THR A 175 6.52 -9.07 28.18
C THR A 175 6.14 -8.59 26.77
N PRO A 176 6.90 -7.65 26.17
CA PRO A 176 6.68 -7.23 24.79
C PRO A 176 6.65 -8.39 23.78
N GLU A 177 7.50 -9.41 23.98
CA GLU A 177 7.58 -10.59 23.14
C GLU A 177 6.34 -11.49 23.28
N GLU A 178 5.88 -11.71 24.52
CA GLU A 178 4.65 -12.47 24.80
C GLU A 178 3.43 -11.76 24.20
N ASN A 179 3.35 -10.44 24.36
CA ASN A 179 2.26 -9.63 23.80
C ASN A 179 2.28 -9.65 22.27
N ALA A 180 3.46 -9.56 21.64
CA ALA A 180 3.58 -9.66 20.19
C ALA A 180 3.17 -11.05 19.67
N HIS A 181 3.53 -12.12 20.39
CA HIS A 181 3.11 -13.48 20.05
C HIS A 181 1.58 -13.64 20.13
N HIS A 182 0.95 -13.15 21.20
CA HIS A 182 -0.51 -13.16 21.33
C HIS A 182 -1.21 -12.34 20.25
N ALA A 183 -0.66 -11.18 19.88
CA ALA A 183 -1.18 -10.36 18.80
C ALA A 183 -1.13 -11.11 17.46
N ALA A 184 -0.02 -11.80 17.15
CA ALA A 184 0.09 -12.61 15.95
C ALA A 184 -0.95 -13.76 15.91
N GLN A 185 -1.15 -14.46 17.03
CA GLN A 185 -2.19 -15.50 17.12
C GLN A 185 -3.61 -14.94 16.94
N ALA A 186 -3.88 -13.75 17.49
CA ALA A 186 -5.18 -13.08 17.35
C ALA A 186 -5.44 -12.64 15.90
N ILE A 187 -4.42 -12.11 15.22
CA ILE A 187 -4.47 -11.78 13.80
C ILE A 187 -4.73 -13.03 12.95
N ALA A 188 -3.97 -14.12 13.17
CA ALA A 188 -4.18 -15.38 12.44
C ALA A 188 -5.61 -15.93 12.64
N THR A 189 -6.11 -15.88 13.89
CA THR A 189 -7.49 -16.26 14.21
C THR A 189 -8.51 -15.40 13.44
N SER A 190 -8.30 -14.08 13.37
CA SER A 190 -9.17 -13.16 12.63
C SER A 190 -9.23 -13.53 11.15
N ILE A 191 -8.06 -13.70 10.52
CA ILE A 191 -7.94 -14.07 9.10
C ILE A 191 -8.66 -15.39 8.83
N CYS A 192 -8.43 -16.42 9.64
CA CYS A 192 -9.05 -17.74 9.42
C CYS A 192 -10.58 -17.71 9.60
N LYS A 193 -11.09 -16.96 10.58
CA LYS A 193 -12.55 -16.73 10.72
C LYS A 193 -13.13 -16.00 9.51
N LYS A 194 -12.40 -15.00 8.98
CA LYS A 194 -12.83 -14.27 7.78
C LYS A 194 -12.85 -15.19 6.57
N HIS A 195 -11.81 -16.01 6.41
CA HIS A 195 -11.71 -17.02 5.37
C HIS A 195 -12.90 -17.99 5.41
N GLU A 196 -13.20 -18.62 6.55
CA GLU A 196 -14.33 -19.56 6.65
C GLU A 196 -15.68 -18.91 6.30
N LYS A 197 -15.85 -17.63 6.67
CA LYS A 197 -17.09 -16.90 6.45
C LYS A 197 -17.30 -16.48 4.99
N PHE A 198 -16.25 -16.06 4.29
CA PHE A 198 -16.38 -15.38 2.99
C PHE A 198 -15.69 -16.11 1.84
N CYS A 199 -14.65 -16.89 2.10
CA CYS A 199 -13.85 -17.60 1.10
C CYS A 199 -14.37 -19.03 0.91
N THR A 200 -15.51 -19.14 0.24
CA THR A 200 -16.19 -20.42 -0.02
C THR A 200 -16.20 -20.76 -1.51
N GLY A 201 -16.63 -21.97 -1.87
CA GLY A 201 -16.71 -22.40 -3.28
C GLY A 201 -15.35 -22.30 -4.00
N THR A 202 -15.33 -21.64 -5.15
CA THR A 202 -14.11 -21.41 -5.94
C THR A 202 -13.10 -20.47 -5.27
N ASN A 203 -13.54 -19.69 -4.27
CA ASN A 203 -12.68 -18.78 -3.52
C ASN A 203 -12.05 -19.44 -2.29
N LYS A 204 -12.33 -20.73 -2.03
CA LYS A 204 -11.81 -21.47 -0.87
C LYS A 204 -10.29 -21.66 -0.98
N GLN A 205 -9.55 -21.06 -0.03
CA GLN A 205 -8.08 -21.16 0.06
C GLN A 205 -7.53 -22.24 1.00
N TYR A 206 -8.28 -22.62 2.02
CA TYR A 206 -7.89 -23.60 3.03
C TYR A 206 -9.05 -24.57 3.23
N ASP A 207 -8.74 -25.84 3.49
CA ASP A 207 -9.71 -26.89 3.73
C ASP A 207 -10.46 -26.74 5.06
N SER A 208 -9.80 -26.19 6.08
CA SER A 208 -10.32 -25.97 7.42
C SER A 208 -9.65 -24.77 8.12
N PHE A 209 -10.29 -24.30 9.21
CA PHE A 209 -9.69 -23.36 10.16
C PHE A 209 -8.30 -23.81 10.62
N ASP A 210 -8.13 -25.07 11.01
CA ASP A 210 -6.86 -25.57 11.55
C ASP A 210 -5.73 -25.51 10.52
N GLN A 211 -6.02 -25.81 9.25
CA GLN A 211 -5.04 -25.68 8.18
C GLN A 211 -4.63 -24.21 7.97
N CYS A 212 -5.62 -23.31 7.95
CA CYS A 212 -5.36 -21.88 7.87
C CYS A 212 -4.50 -21.40 9.04
N PHE A 213 -4.89 -21.75 10.26
CA PHE A 213 -4.23 -21.28 11.47
C PHE A 213 -2.81 -21.81 11.57
N LYS A 214 -2.60 -23.10 11.26
CA LYS A 214 -1.26 -23.69 11.17
C LYS A 214 -0.39 -22.94 10.17
N PHE A 215 -0.88 -22.75 8.94
CA PHE A 215 -0.12 -22.06 7.91
C PHE A 215 0.32 -20.66 8.38
N LEU A 216 -0.63 -19.87 8.88
CA LEU A 216 -0.41 -18.49 9.32
C LEU A 216 0.48 -18.34 10.57
N THR A 217 0.65 -19.40 11.37
CA THR A 217 1.41 -19.33 12.63
C THR A 217 2.69 -20.16 12.64
N GLN A 218 2.85 -21.10 11.71
CA GLN A 218 3.97 -22.04 11.68
C GLN A 218 4.72 -22.07 10.36
N ASP A 219 4.03 -21.88 9.23
CA ASP A 219 4.62 -22.08 7.90
C ASP A 219 5.12 -20.76 7.28
N ILE A 220 4.59 -19.62 7.72
CA ILE A 220 5.02 -18.27 7.30
C ILE A 220 5.49 -17.42 8.47
N ARG A 221 6.26 -16.38 8.16
CA ARG A 221 6.72 -15.38 9.14
C ARG A 221 5.62 -14.36 9.45
N VAL A 222 5.66 -13.78 10.65
CA VAL A 222 4.77 -12.67 11.02
C VAL A 222 4.93 -11.49 10.05
N GLY A 223 6.17 -11.16 9.71
CA GLY A 223 6.54 -10.04 8.84
C GLY A 223 7.09 -8.85 9.64
N GLN A 224 8.02 -8.14 9.01
CA GLN A 224 8.56 -6.87 9.48
C GLN A 224 7.74 -5.68 8.95
N SER A 225 8.05 -4.47 9.39
CA SER A 225 7.28 -3.27 9.02
C SER A 225 7.26 -2.96 7.53
N PHE A 226 8.29 -3.34 6.79
CA PHE A 226 8.39 -3.16 5.34
C PHE A 226 7.86 -4.36 4.54
N GLU A 227 7.28 -5.36 5.21
CA GLU A 227 6.85 -6.64 4.63
C GLU A 227 5.33 -6.78 4.52
N LEU A 228 4.58 -5.68 4.50
CA LEU A 228 3.11 -5.70 4.32
C LEU A 228 2.69 -6.03 2.88
N GLY A 229 3.64 -6.21 1.97
CA GLY A 229 3.43 -6.75 0.63
C GLY A 229 4.22 -8.02 0.35
N MET A 230 4.69 -8.73 1.38
CA MET A 230 5.53 -9.94 1.25
C MET A 230 4.75 -11.19 1.73
N ASP A 231 5.34 -12.40 1.63
CA ASP A 231 4.68 -13.62 2.12
C ASP A 231 4.68 -13.71 3.66
N THR A 232 3.78 -12.94 4.28
CA THR A 232 3.74 -12.73 5.73
C THR A 232 2.32 -12.74 6.28
N LEU A 233 2.20 -12.94 7.59
CA LEU A 233 0.95 -12.78 8.32
C LEU A 233 0.42 -11.35 8.23
N LEU A 234 1.30 -10.35 8.37
CA LEU A 234 0.92 -8.93 8.34
C LEU A 234 0.41 -8.49 6.96
N CYS A 235 0.97 -9.00 5.87
CA CYS A 235 0.40 -8.77 4.54
C CYS A 235 -1.05 -9.30 4.48
N ARG A 236 -1.29 -10.53 4.93
CA ARG A 236 -2.64 -11.12 4.95
C ARG A 236 -3.60 -10.38 5.88
N ASN A 237 -3.10 -9.75 6.94
CA ASN A 237 -3.88 -8.87 7.82
C ASN A 237 -4.34 -7.58 7.13
N VAL A 238 -3.55 -7.04 6.20
CA VAL A 238 -3.99 -5.92 5.34
C VAL A 238 -5.14 -6.39 4.45
N HIS A 239 -5.01 -7.56 3.82
CA HIS A 239 -6.01 -8.03 2.85
C HIS A 239 -7.31 -8.54 3.48
N GLU A 240 -7.31 -9.08 4.71
CA GLU A 240 -8.54 -9.61 5.33
C GLU A 240 -9.63 -8.56 5.51
N VAL A 241 -9.26 -7.27 5.61
CA VAL A 241 -10.19 -6.16 5.77
C VAL A 241 -11.10 -6.04 4.54
N MET A 242 -10.57 -6.35 3.35
CA MET A 242 -11.27 -6.19 2.07
C MET A 242 -12.05 -7.43 1.63
N VAL A 243 -11.81 -8.60 2.25
CA VAL A 243 -12.44 -9.88 1.88
C VAL A 243 -13.97 -9.84 1.94
N ALA A 244 -14.55 -9.09 2.88
CA ALA A 244 -16.01 -8.99 3.00
C ALA A 244 -16.67 -8.23 1.84
N PHE A 245 -15.92 -7.39 1.13
CA PHE A 245 -16.43 -6.59 0.02
C PHE A 245 -16.31 -7.32 -1.32
N ARG A 246 -15.16 -7.95 -1.56
CA ARG A 246 -14.82 -8.61 -2.83
C ARG A 246 -14.06 -9.92 -2.62
N PRO A 247 -14.73 -10.97 -2.14
CA PRO A 247 -14.07 -12.24 -1.83
C PRO A 247 -13.40 -12.88 -3.06
N GLU A 248 -13.94 -12.69 -4.26
CA GLU A 248 -13.37 -13.19 -5.52
C GLU A 248 -12.01 -12.57 -5.87
N VAL A 249 -11.69 -11.40 -5.32
CA VAL A 249 -10.39 -10.74 -5.49
C VAL A 249 -9.50 -11.03 -4.28
N HIS A 250 -10.00 -10.88 -3.06
CA HIS A 250 -9.14 -10.86 -1.87
C HIS A 250 -8.92 -12.20 -1.19
N CYS A 251 -9.74 -13.21 -1.49
CA CYS A 251 -9.57 -14.51 -0.85
C CYS A 251 -8.19 -15.10 -1.17
N SER A 252 -7.73 -15.07 -2.42
CA SER A 252 -6.39 -15.55 -2.78
C SER A 252 -5.26 -14.81 -2.05
N HIS A 253 -5.45 -13.53 -1.72
CA HIS A 253 -4.45 -12.74 -1.01
C HIS A 253 -4.22 -13.23 0.43
N ILE A 254 -5.26 -13.75 1.09
CA ILE A 254 -5.14 -14.32 2.45
C ILE A 254 -4.83 -15.83 2.45
N GLY A 255 -4.72 -16.45 1.27
CA GLY A 255 -4.44 -17.86 1.07
C GLY A 255 -2.94 -18.22 1.05
N PRO A 256 -2.59 -19.50 0.87
CA PRO A 256 -1.20 -19.95 0.80
C PRO A 256 -0.41 -19.35 -0.36
N THR A 257 -1.06 -19.09 -1.49
CA THR A 257 -0.40 -18.55 -2.69
C THR A 257 -0.15 -17.04 -2.60
N GLY A 258 -0.83 -16.36 -1.66
CA GLY A 258 -0.80 -14.89 -1.54
C GLY A 258 -1.42 -14.14 -2.72
N GLY A 259 -1.95 -14.84 -3.73
CA GLY A 259 -2.63 -14.27 -4.88
C GLY A 259 -1.85 -13.20 -5.66
N GLY A 260 -0.51 -13.23 -5.62
CA GLY A 260 0.34 -12.19 -6.25
C GLY A 260 0.50 -10.91 -5.42
N MET A 261 -0.11 -10.84 -4.23
CA MET A 261 -0.06 -9.67 -3.34
C MET A 261 0.72 -9.95 -2.05
N CYS A 262 0.63 -11.17 -1.51
CA CYS A 262 1.41 -11.61 -0.35
C CYS A 262 2.40 -12.71 -0.75
N ASP A 263 3.40 -12.34 -1.56
CA ASP A 263 4.46 -13.23 -2.01
C ASP A 263 5.85 -12.60 -1.85
N ASP A 264 6.90 -13.43 -1.91
CA ASP A 264 8.30 -12.99 -1.83
C ASP A 264 8.98 -12.82 -3.20
N THR A 265 8.21 -12.69 -4.29
CA THR A 265 8.79 -12.68 -5.64
C THR A 265 9.53 -11.39 -5.99
N ILE A 266 9.27 -10.30 -5.27
CA ILE A 266 9.87 -8.99 -5.53
C ILE A 266 11.06 -8.78 -4.59
N SER A 267 12.27 -8.77 -5.15
CA SER A 267 13.50 -8.52 -4.40
C SER A 267 13.65 -7.05 -4.01
N TYR A 268 14.49 -6.77 -3.01
CA TYR A 268 14.88 -5.39 -2.67
C TYR A 268 15.46 -4.64 -3.88
N GLN A 269 16.36 -5.29 -4.64
CA GLN A 269 16.97 -4.67 -5.81
C GLN A 269 15.90 -4.29 -6.84
N THR A 270 14.96 -5.19 -7.11
CA THR A 270 13.82 -4.94 -8.02
C THR A 270 13.00 -3.75 -7.55
N LYS A 271 12.59 -3.70 -6.27
CA LYS A 271 11.83 -2.58 -5.71
C LYS A 271 12.62 -1.25 -5.81
N ALA A 272 13.89 -1.26 -5.44
CA ALA A 272 14.70 -0.05 -5.39
C ALA A 272 15.10 0.48 -6.78
N SER A 273 15.12 -0.37 -7.80
CA SER A 273 15.46 -0.01 -9.18
C SER A 273 14.25 0.13 -10.09
N GLU A 274 13.03 0.06 -9.57
CA GLU A 274 11.82 0.14 -10.41
C GLU A 274 11.60 1.55 -10.96
N GLU A 275 11.31 1.65 -12.25
CA GLU A 275 10.79 2.86 -12.89
C GLU A 275 9.28 2.71 -13.06
N TYR A 276 8.54 2.93 -11.97
CA TYR A 276 7.10 2.64 -11.92
C TYR A 276 6.22 3.77 -12.49
N PHE A 277 6.58 5.03 -12.22
CA PHE A 277 5.73 6.17 -12.53
C PHE A 277 5.94 6.68 -13.96
N THR A 278 4.87 6.66 -14.75
CA THR A 278 4.88 7.06 -16.17
C THR A 278 3.84 8.12 -16.50
N ASN A 279 2.89 8.40 -15.62
CA ASN A 279 1.78 9.32 -15.90
C ASN A 279 2.20 10.79 -15.94
N SER A 280 3.19 11.18 -15.13
CA SER A 280 3.73 12.54 -15.07
C SER A 280 5.20 12.51 -14.65
N ALA A 281 6.01 13.43 -15.16
CA ALA A 281 7.36 13.62 -14.63
C ALA A 281 7.31 14.08 -13.16
N TRP A 282 8.17 13.51 -12.31
CA TRP A 282 8.40 13.99 -10.93
C TRP A 282 9.35 15.18 -10.86
N ILE A 283 10.04 15.45 -11.96
CA ILE A 283 10.96 16.58 -12.09
C ILE A 283 10.29 17.58 -13.03
N PRO A 284 9.94 18.78 -12.55
CA PRO A 284 9.42 19.86 -13.38
C PRO A 284 10.37 20.19 -14.55
N SER A 285 9.80 20.48 -15.72
CA SER A 285 10.56 20.96 -16.88
C SER A 285 11.27 22.29 -16.58
N ALA A 286 12.55 22.38 -16.97
CA ALA A 286 13.37 23.59 -16.77
C ALA A 286 12.85 24.85 -17.50
N ASN A 287 11.93 24.68 -18.45
CA ASN A 287 11.30 25.78 -19.17
C ASN A 287 10.22 26.51 -18.35
N ASP A 288 9.86 26.00 -17.15
CA ASP A 288 8.78 26.51 -16.32
C ASP A 288 9.23 26.99 -14.92
N LEU A 289 10.56 27.08 -14.68
CA LEU A 289 11.18 27.70 -13.51
C LEU A 289 11.52 29.17 -13.79
#